data_AF-A0A7X4F8K0-F1
#
_entry.id   AF-A0A7X4F8K0-F1
#
_cell.length_a   1.000
_cell.length_b   1.000
_cell.length_c   1.000
_cell.angle_alpha   90.00
_cell.angle_beta   90.00
_cell.angle_gamma   90.00
#
_symmetry.space_group_name_H-M   'P 1'
#
loop_
_entity.id
_entity.type
_entity.pdbx_description
1 polymer ?
#
loop_
_entity_poly.entity_id
_entity_poly.type
_entity_poly.pdbx_seq_one_letter_code
_entity_poly.pdbx_strand_id
1 'polypeptide(L)' 'MPRKNKILSIGDTAPLFTLPSHQRVEISLEVYRDVQNVVLTFFRGTW' A
#
# COMPACT_ATOMS: atom_id res chain seq x y z
N MET A 1 7.51 -16.91 -10.05
CA MET A 1 7.92 -17.05 -8.64
C MET A 1 6.69 -16.83 -7.77
N PRO A 2 6.25 -17.80 -6.94
CA PRO A 2 5.08 -17.57 -6.09
C PRO A 2 5.48 -16.54 -5.04
N ARG A 3 4.80 -15.38 -5.00
CA ARG A 3 4.87 -14.51 -3.82
C ARG A 3 4.24 -15.32 -2.69
N LYS A 4 5.08 -15.90 -1.82
CA LYS A 4 4.63 -16.43 -0.53
C LYS A 4 3.84 -15.29 0.09
N ASN A 5 2.55 -15.50 0.38
CA ASN A 5 1.72 -14.55 1.11
C ASN A 5 2.28 -14.39 2.52
N LYS A 6 3.40 -13.66 2.66
CA LYS A 6 3.95 -13.30 3.96
C LYS A 6 2.95 -12.30 4.52
N ILE A 7 2.24 -12.72 5.56
CA ILE A 7 1.47 -11.81 6.39
C ILE A 7 2.48 -10.84 7.01
N LEU A 8 2.31 -9.54 6.74
CA LEU A 8 3.14 -8.50 7.34
C LEU A 8 2.82 -8.39 8.83
N SER A 9 3.86 -8.25 9.64
CA SER A 9 3.75 -8.03 11.09
C SER A 9 4.18 -6.62 11.46
N ILE A 10 3.85 -6.18 12.68
CA ILE A 10 4.30 -4.88 13.20
C ILE A 10 5.84 -4.84 13.21
N GLY A 11 6.40 -3.74 12.71
CA GLY A 11 7.85 -3.56 12.56
C GLY A 11 8.41 -4.07 11.22
N ASP A 12 7.65 -4.84 10.43
CA ASP A 12 8.06 -5.15 9.04
C ASP A 12 8.02 -3.86 8.20
N THR A 13 9.02 -3.70 7.33
CA THR A 13 9.00 -2.64 6.31
C THR A 13 7.82 -2.85 5.36
N ALA A 14 6.95 -1.84 5.27
CA ALA A 14 5.82 -1.88 4.35
C ALA A 14 6.30 -2.01 2.88
N PRO A 15 5.74 -2.96 2.09
CA PRO A 15 6.07 -3.12 0.69
C PRO A 15 5.74 -1.86 -0.10
N LEU A 16 6.64 -1.48 -1.03
CA LEU A 16 6.35 -0.43 -1.97
C LEU A 16 5.22 -0.87 -2.91
N PHE A 17 4.31 0.08 -3.18
CA PHE A 17 3.25 -0.09 -4.15
C PHE A 17 3.04 1.22 -4.90
N THR A 18 2.56 1.07 -6.12
CA THR A 18 2.03 2.14 -6.95
C THR A 18 0.68 1.66 -7.46
N LEU A 19 -0.39 2.38 -7.13
CA LEU A 19 -1.76 2.01 -7.46
C LEU A 19 -2.54 3.21 -8.01
N PRO A 20 -3.46 3.00 -8.95
CA PRO A 20 -4.30 4.06 -9.44
C PRO A 20 -5.34 4.46 -8.39
N SER A 21 -5.56 5.76 -8.25
CA SER A 21 -6.67 6.32 -7.49
C SER A 21 -7.97 6.32 -8.28
N HIS A 22 -9.09 6.63 -7.61
CA HIS A 22 -10.39 6.84 -8.25
C HIS A 22 -10.38 7.98 -9.29
N GLN A 23 -9.41 8.89 -9.23
CA GLN A 23 -9.22 9.98 -10.19
C GLN A 23 -8.27 9.60 -11.34
N ARG A 24 -7.86 8.33 -11.43
CA ARG A 24 -6.87 7.82 -12.41
C ARG A 24 -5.49 8.48 -12.30
N VAL A 25 -5.17 9.00 -11.12
CA VAL A 25 -3.82 9.46 -10.77
C VAL A 25 -3.09 8.33 -10.05
N GLU A 26 -1.86 8.07 -10.45
CA GLU A 26 -0.98 7.09 -9.79
C GLU A 26 -0.54 7.59 -8.41
N ILE A 27 -0.71 6.73 -7.40
CA ILE A 27 -0.27 7.00 -6.03
C ILE A 27 0.81 5.99 -5.65
N SER A 28 1.98 6.48 -5.28
CA SER A 28 3.09 5.67 -4.78
C SER A 28 3.31 5.88 -3.28
N LEU A 29 3.51 4.80 -2.54
CA LEU A 29 3.87 4.86 -1.11
C LEU A 29 5.20 5.58 -0.89
N GLU A 30 6.12 5.51 -1.85
CA GLU A 30 7.47 6.07 -1.74
C GLU A 30 7.45 7.58 -1.49
N VAL A 31 6.48 8.29 -2.10
CA VAL A 31 6.34 9.76 -1.99
C VAL A 31 6.01 10.22 -0.57
N TYR A 32 5.37 9.36 0.23
CA TYR A 32 4.94 9.68 1.59
C TYR A 32 5.87 9.14 2.67
N ARG A 33 6.83 8.29 2.28
CA ARG A 33 7.80 7.71 3.22
C ARG A 33 8.61 8.83 3.85
N ASP A 34 8.76 8.78 5.17
CA ASP A 34 9.49 9.75 6.00
C ASP A 34 8.95 11.20 5.98
N VAL A 35 7.85 11.46 5.28
CA VAL A 35 7.17 12.76 5.23
C VAL A 35 5.95 12.76 6.15
N GLN A 36 5.15 11.70 6.10
CA GLN A 36 3.93 11.59 6.91
C GLN A 36 3.54 10.13 7.20
N ASN A 37 2.74 9.94 8.24
CA ASN A 37 2.15 8.64 8.55
C ASN A 37 1.07 8.29 7.51
N VAL A 38 1.03 7.03 7.08
CA VAL A 38 0.07 6.52 6.10
C VAL A 38 -0.79 5.41 6.72
N VAL A 39 -2.11 5.54 6.59
CA VAL A 39 -3.08 4.50 7.00
C VAL A 39 -3.59 3.78 5.75
N LEU A 40 -3.45 2.45 5.72
CA LEU A 40 -3.94 1.60 4.64
C LEU A 40 -5.18 0.84 5.07
N THR A 41 -6.25 0.94 4.28
CA THR A 41 -7.51 0.22 4.51
C THR A 41 -7.76 -0.74 3.36
N PHE A 42 -7.91 -2.03 3.67
CA PHE A 42 -8.25 -3.07 2.70
C PHE A 42 -9.72 -3.45 2.82
N PHE A 43 -10.43 -3.52 1.70
CA PHE A 43 -11.83 -3.91 1.62
C PHE A 43 -12.08 -4.74 0.35
N ARG A 44 -13.14 -5.57 0.33
CA ARG A 44 -13.39 -6.53 -0.79
C ARG A 44 -14.02 -5.90 -2.03
N GLY A 45 -14.59 -4.72 -1.89
CA GLY A 45 -15.21 -3.94 -2.96
C GLY A 45 -16.00 -2.77 -2.37
N THR A 46 -16.20 -1.73 -3.16
CA THR A 46 -17.20 -0.69 -2.87
C THR A 46 -18.50 -1.05 -3.58
N TRP A 47 -19.60 -0.43 -3.15
CA TRP A 47 -20.86 -0.41 -3.89
C TRP A 47 -20.79 0.61 -5.03
#